data_AF-A0A917GIQ8-F1
#
_entry.id   AF-A0A917GIQ8-F1
#
_cell.length_a   1.000
_cell.length_b   1.000
_cell.length_c   1.000
_cell.angle_alpha   90.00
_cell.angle_beta   90.00
_cell.angle_gamma   90.00
#
_symmetry.space_group_name_H-M   'P 1'
#
loop_
_entity.id
_entity.type
_entity.pdbx_description
1 polymer ?
#
loop_
_entity_poly.entity_id
_entity_poly.type
_entity_poly.pdbx_seq_one_letter_code
_entity_poly.pdbx_strand_id
1 'polypeptide(L)'
;MNPRVKDVLGEVEPIDPMTILNGSVSYSDDNTSVNSTIKITCKNGKAMLDISADRVNGTWNYSKIAIRIKSPPEKKETIEILNQEL
;
A
#
# COMPACT_ATOMS: atom_id res chain seq x y z
N MET A 1 -12.59 3.18 -2.88
CA MET A 1 -11.92 1.95 -2.39
C MET A 1 -12.13 0.84 -3.40
N ASN A 2 -11.11 0.04 -3.71
CA ASN A 2 -11.23 -1.07 -4.65
C ASN A 2 -12.27 -2.10 -4.15
N PRO A 3 -13.20 -2.59 -5.00
CA PRO A 3 -14.29 -3.47 -4.56
C PRO A 3 -13.82 -4.78 -3.92
N ARG A 4 -12.76 -5.40 -4.47
CA ARG A 4 -12.22 -6.66 -3.94
C ARG A 4 -11.59 -6.47 -2.56
N VAL A 5 -10.87 -5.36 -2.38
CA VAL A 5 -10.29 -4.99 -1.08
C VAL A 5 -11.40 -4.81 -0.04
N LYS A 6 -12.49 -4.12 -0.40
CA LYS A 6 -13.65 -3.90 0.48
C LYS A 6 -14.34 -5.20 0.85
N ASP A 7 -14.51 -6.10 -0.09
CA ASP A 7 -15.12 -7.42 0.12
C ASP A 7 -14.31 -8.26 1.13
N VAL A 8 -12.99 -8.26 1.01
CA VAL A 8 -12.14 -9.07 1.91
C VAL A 8 -11.93 -8.41 3.27
N LEU A 9 -11.52 -7.14 3.28
CA LEU A 9 -11.01 -6.47 4.48
C LEU A 9 -12.06 -5.59 5.17
N GLY A 10 -13.16 -5.26 4.50
CA GLY A 10 -14.14 -4.29 4.99
C GLY A 10 -13.61 -2.87 4.91
N GLU A 11 -14.03 -2.02 5.85
CA GLU A 11 -13.62 -0.62 5.93
C GLU A 11 -12.25 -0.49 6.61
N VAL A 12 -11.44 0.44 6.13
CA VAL A 12 -10.14 0.78 6.73
C VAL A 12 -10.41 1.52 8.05
N GLU A 13 -9.77 1.08 9.12
CA GLU A 13 -9.87 1.75 10.42
C GLU A 13 -9.04 3.05 10.41
N PRO A 14 -9.34 4.02 11.30
CA PRO A 14 -8.51 5.21 11.47
C PRO A 14 -7.04 4.84 11.64
N ILE A 15 -6.19 5.41 10.77
CA ILE A 15 -4.75 5.13 10.80
C ILE A 15 -4.14 5.90 11.97
N ASP A 16 -3.61 5.17 12.95
CA ASP A 16 -2.81 5.75 14.02
C ASP A 16 -1.50 6.35 13.46
N PRO A 17 -1.07 7.57 13.84
CA PRO A 17 0.19 8.17 13.38
C PRO A 17 1.42 7.28 13.55
N MET A 18 1.47 6.45 14.59
CA MET A 18 2.54 5.46 14.80
C MET A 18 2.57 4.39 13.72
N THR A 19 1.46 4.11 13.05
CA THR A 19 1.39 3.16 11.94
C THR A 19 2.19 3.64 10.73
N ILE A 20 2.20 4.96 10.49
CA ILE A 20 3.01 5.59 9.44
C ILE A 20 4.49 5.51 9.83
N LEU A 21 4.82 5.79 11.10
CA LEU A 21 6.20 5.69 11.61
C LEU A 21 6.74 4.24 11.56
N ASN A 22 5.89 3.26 11.80
CA ASN A 22 6.24 1.82 11.80
C ASN A 22 6.13 1.15 10.41
N GLY A 23 5.81 1.92 9.38
CA GLY A 23 5.95 1.51 7.98
C GLY A 23 7.42 1.52 7.55
N SER A 24 7.68 1.14 6.31
CA SER A 24 8.99 1.34 5.68
C SER A 24 8.86 2.33 4.55
N VAL A 25 9.80 3.26 4.46
CA VAL A 25 9.95 4.18 3.31
C VAL A 25 11.41 4.14 2.90
N SER A 26 11.66 3.89 1.63
CA SER A 26 12.99 3.92 1.03
C SER A 26 12.96 4.85 -0.16
N TYR A 27 13.89 5.79 -0.20
CA TYR A 27 14.11 6.66 -1.35
C TYR A 27 15.33 6.15 -2.13
N SER A 28 15.30 6.28 -3.45
CA SER A 28 16.42 6.00 -4.35
C SER A 28 16.48 7.04 -5.46
N ASP A 29 17.50 6.92 -6.32
CA ASP A 29 17.68 7.76 -7.51
C ASP A 29 17.66 9.25 -7.17
N ASP A 30 18.57 9.65 -6.29
CA ASP A 30 18.66 11.04 -5.79
C ASP A 30 17.34 11.56 -5.18
N ASN A 31 16.67 10.69 -4.42
CA ASN A 31 15.35 10.94 -3.81
C ASN A 31 14.22 11.20 -4.82
N THR A 32 14.41 10.83 -6.07
CA THR A 32 13.35 10.90 -7.09
C THR A 32 12.52 9.64 -7.16
N SER A 33 12.98 8.50 -6.63
CA SER A 33 12.18 7.28 -6.56
C SER A 33 11.83 6.95 -5.12
N VAL A 34 10.62 6.44 -4.87
CA VAL A 34 10.17 6.04 -3.53
C VAL A 34 9.50 4.67 -3.56
N ASN A 35 9.85 3.85 -2.57
CA ASN A 35 9.16 2.61 -2.24
C ASN A 35 8.70 2.68 -0.79
N SER A 36 7.40 2.50 -0.56
CA SER A 36 6.82 2.53 0.78
C SER A 36 5.94 1.31 1.04
N THR A 37 6.01 0.80 2.27
CA THR A 37 5.05 -0.17 2.81
C THR A 37 4.42 0.42 4.07
N ILE A 38 3.10 0.50 4.06
CA ILE A 38 2.29 0.98 5.19
C ILE A 38 1.45 -0.20 5.69
N LYS A 39 1.45 -0.45 7.00
CA LYS A 39 0.53 -1.42 7.60
C LYS A 39 -0.86 -0.79 7.70
N ILE A 40 -1.91 -1.53 7.37
CA ILE A 40 -3.29 -1.06 7.52
C ILE A 40 -4.11 -2.09 8.31
N THR A 41 -4.90 -1.59 9.24
CA THR A 41 -5.93 -2.39 9.95
C THR A 41 -7.27 -2.05 9.34
N CYS A 42 -8.07 -3.07 9.09
CA CYS A 42 -9.41 -2.96 8.54
C CYS A 42 -10.36 -3.77 9.42
N LYS A 43 -11.66 -3.47 9.33
CA LYS A 43 -12.70 -4.12 10.15
C LYS A 43 -12.61 -5.65 10.18
N ASN A 44 -12.26 -6.28 9.05
CA ASN A 44 -12.23 -7.74 8.92
C ASN A 44 -10.81 -8.32 8.85
N GLY A 45 -9.76 -7.52 9.04
CA GLY A 45 -8.41 -8.04 8.83
C GLY A 45 -7.28 -7.01 8.86
N LYS A 46 -6.09 -7.48 8.49
CA LYS A 46 -4.86 -6.66 8.42
C LYS A 46 -4.22 -6.83 7.06
N ALA A 47 -3.66 -5.77 6.54
CA ALA A 47 -2.94 -5.79 5.28
C ALA A 47 -1.72 -4.87 5.29
N MET A 48 -0.92 -4.97 4.23
CA MET A 48 0.17 -4.06 3.92
C MET A 48 -0.14 -3.39 2.59
N LEU A 49 -0.12 -2.06 2.56
CA LEU A 49 -0.21 -1.24 1.37
C LEU A 49 1.22 -0.96 0.88
N ASP A 50 1.56 -1.46 -0.29
CA ASP A 50 2.83 -1.17 -0.96
C ASP A 50 2.62 -0.13 -2.05
N ILE A 51 3.48 0.88 -2.09
CA ILE A 51 3.45 1.99 -3.03
C ILE A 51 4.84 2.15 -3.63
N SER A 52 4.93 2.22 -4.96
CA SER A 52 6.14 2.63 -5.69
C SER A 52 5.79 3.81 -6.58
N ALA A 53 6.64 4.83 -6.58
CA ALA A 53 6.46 6.02 -7.39
C ALA A 53 7.79 6.70 -7.74
N ASP A 54 7.80 7.39 -8.88
CA ASP A 54 8.94 8.14 -9.39
C ASP A 54 8.54 9.61 -9.56
N ARG A 55 9.43 10.52 -9.19
CA ARG A 55 9.21 11.96 -9.23
C ARG A 55 9.73 12.50 -10.55
N VAL A 56 8.81 12.78 -11.47
CA VAL A 56 9.12 13.34 -12.79
C VAL A 56 8.60 14.77 -12.85
N ASN A 57 9.47 15.73 -13.19
CA ASN A 57 9.10 17.15 -13.31
C ASN A 57 8.38 17.70 -12.06
N GLY A 58 8.82 17.27 -10.88
CA GLY A 58 8.26 17.71 -9.60
C GLY A 58 7.00 16.96 -9.14
N THR A 59 6.44 16.07 -9.96
CA THR A 59 5.21 15.30 -9.68
C THR A 59 5.52 13.83 -9.43
N TRP A 60 4.86 13.21 -8.44
CA TRP A 60 4.97 11.77 -8.19
C TRP A 60 4.08 10.99 -9.15
N ASN A 61 4.70 10.14 -9.96
CA ASN A 61 4.05 9.19 -10.85
C ASN A 61 4.08 7.81 -10.20
N TYR A 62 2.92 7.28 -9.87
CA TYR A 62 2.81 5.98 -9.21
C TYR A 62 2.98 4.86 -10.22
N SER A 63 3.98 4.01 -10.06
CA SER A 63 4.18 2.81 -10.88
C SER A 63 3.49 1.58 -10.26
N LYS A 64 3.37 1.55 -8.93
CA LYS A 64 2.75 0.44 -8.20
C LYS A 64 1.91 0.91 -7.03
N ILE A 65 0.72 0.33 -6.91
CA ILE A 65 -0.10 0.35 -5.70
C ILE A 65 -0.67 -1.05 -5.50
N ALA A 66 -0.30 -1.73 -4.42
CA ALA A 66 -0.75 -3.08 -4.14
C ALA A 66 -1.13 -3.24 -2.66
N ILE A 67 -2.13 -4.08 -2.39
CA ILE A 67 -2.56 -4.43 -1.04
C ILE A 67 -2.31 -5.91 -0.79
N ARG A 68 -1.40 -6.23 0.12
CA ARG A 68 -1.11 -7.59 0.57
C ARG A 68 -1.91 -7.91 1.82
N ILE A 69 -2.94 -8.74 1.69
CA ILE A 69 -3.72 -9.21 2.82
C ILE A 69 -2.86 -10.14 3.66
N LYS A 70 -2.77 -9.86 4.96
CA LYS A 70 -1.97 -10.64 5.93
C LYS A 70 -2.84 -11.41 6.91
N SER A 71 -4.01 -10.90 7.22
CA SER A 71 -4.99 -11.53 8.11
C SER A 71 -6.41 -11.28 7.59
N PRO A 72 -7.29 -12.28 7.61
CA PRO A 72 -7.02 -13.63 8.11
C PRO A 72 -6.23 -14.49 7.07
N PRO A 73 -5.42 -15.48 7.50
CA PRO A 73 -4.48 -16.19 6.61
C PRO A 73 -5.14 -16.93 5.44
N GLU A 74 -6.36 -17.43 5.61
CA GLU A 74 -7.14 -18.11 4.58
C GLU A 74 -7.59 -17.19 3.44
N LYS A 75 -7.57 -15.87 3.66
CA LYS A 75 -7.83 -14.84 2.65
C LYS A 75 -6.55 -14.14 2.20
N LYS A 76 -5.38 -14.73 2.46
CA LYS A 76 -4.08 -14.16 2.08
C LYS A 76 -3.97 -14.11 0.56
N GLU A 77 -3.97 -12.90 0.03
CA GLU A 77 -3.76 -12.60 -1.38
C GLU A 77 -3.08 -11.24 -1.52
N THR A 78 -2.58 -10.96 -2.72
CA THR A 78 -2.12 -9.62 -3.11
C THR A 78 -3.09 -9.09 -4.15
N ILE A 79 -3.71 -7.96 -3.85
CA ILE A 79 -4.61 -7.25 -4.77
C ILE A 79 -3.82 -6.08 -5.37
N GLU A 80 -3.54 -6.16 -6.66
CA GLU A 80 -2.93 -5.06 -7.40
C GLU A 80 -4.00 -4.03 -7.76
N ILE A 81 -3.77 -2.78 -7.37
CA ILE A 81 -4.66 -1.64 -7.63
C ILE A 81 -4.15 -0.86 -8.84
N LEU A 82 -2.83 -0.69 -8.89
CA LEU A 82 -2.09 -0.12 -10.00
C LEU A 82 -0.82 -0.94 -10.16
N ASN A 83 -0.60 -1.40 -11.39
CA ASN A 83 0.66 -2.01 -11.78
C ASN A 83 0.92 -1.55 -13.21
N GLN A 84 1.78 -0.54 -13.35
CA GLN A 84 2.25 -0.07 -14.64
C GLN A 84 3.59 -0.74 -14.88
N GLU A 85 3.57 -1.89 -15.55
CA GLU A 85 4.78 -2.40 -16.20
C GLU A 85 5.19 -1.36 -17.25
N LEU A 86 6.39 -0.79 -17.07
CA LEU A 86 7.05 0.04 -18.08
C LEU A 86 7.65 -0.85 -19.17
#